data_AF-A0A5C3N4D8-F1
#
_entry.id   AF-A0A5C3N4D8-F1
#
_cell.length_a   1.000
_cell.length_b   1.000
_cell.length_c   1.000
_cell.angle_alpha   90.00
_cell.angle_beta   90.00
_cell.angle_gamma   90.00
#
_symmetry.space_group_name_H-M   'P 1'
#
loop_
_entity.id
_entity.type
_entity.pdbx_description
1 polymer ?
#
loop_
_entity_poly.entity_id
_entity_poly.type
_entity_poly.pdbx_seq_one_letter_code
_entity_poly.pdbx_strand_id
1 'polypeptide(L)'
;MTETLDRIYNILMKRGPVSKEEYQEVPDLFRRMRTLLRIYYNVRMGEKKPAEYKYCDAQNVNDIGLKLHEAGLFLQLTPARLRALLDTAPDMETFILDEPLDVGKYRAYAAERDALFNSDADIDIEERERILEEYDISGSDQAGYQMMFFIADVCVTLVTIPVKDKKDKVRAEKAMRRLIEWSTVKMYRDAFGDALTDAMSPLYKRNKYLVKFCQAGGIGALIGDWVESTFADSLCADALEGLPNEAWNRQTPQSLDVVTRELSAKIEREGSDITQTRLWANMMHQIYSRYGLAPFERAASRISKNHIIFFYFIHRRASKRQQKLVSVDDWVKLLRKYVNVPDATRRRHNWTILSTPDRWECLDGLGYGCSFENCPEKTELVKISQKRVRGQRDPEAEDRLFKFGALSKAWWGRCKHVTYCGKECQAADWPKHKRICASECAKNKTEDI
;
A
#
# COMPACT_ATOMS: atom_id res chain seq x y z
N MET A 1 4.12 -12.79 -31.30
CA MET A 1 3.44 -12.02 -30.25
C MET A 1 2.40 -11.17 -30.95
N THR A 2 2.82 -10.36 -31.92
CA THR A 2 1.93 -9.58 -32.80
C THR A 2 0.88 -10.47 -33.46
N GLU A 3 1.28 -11.58 -34.10
CA GLU A 3 0.34 -12.52 -34.75
C GLU A 3 -0.71 -13.08 -33.76
N THR A 4 -0.28 -13.51 -32.58
CA THR A 4 -1.17 -14.03 -31.53
C THR A 4 -2.14 -12.96 -31.05
N LEU A 5 -1.67 -11.72 -30.87
CA LEU A 5 -2.51 -10.59 -30.47
C LEU A 5 -3.54 -10.25 -31.54
N ASP A 6 -3.11 -10.15 -32.80
CA ASP A 6 -4.00 -9.84 -33.91
C ASP A 6 -5.06 -10.94 -34.08
N ARG A 7 -4.71 -12.21 -33.85
CA ARG A 7 -5.68 -13.31 -33.84
C ARG A 7 -6.72 -13.16 -32.73
N ILE A 8 -6.29 -12.88 -31.49
CA ILE A 8 -7.18 -12.60 -30.35
C ILE A 8 -8.13 -11.45 -30.71
N TYR A 9 -7.56 -10.33 -31.19
CA TYR A 9 -8.30 -9.12 -31.49
C TYR A 9 -9.32 -9.35 -32.61
N ASN A 10 -8.91 -10.01 -33.70
CA ASN A 10 -9.79 -10.31 -34.83
C ASN A 10 -10.99 -11.20 -34.46
N ILE A 11 -10.81 -12.11 -33.50
CA ILE A 11 -11.91 -12.96 -32.99
C ILE A 11 -12.82 -12.15 -32.08
N LEU A 12 -12.27 -11.52 -31.04
CA LEU A 12 -13.06 -10.86 -30.00
C LEU A 12 -13.78 -9.60 -30.49
N MET A 13 -13.12 -8.80 -31.33
CA MET A 13 -13.61 -7.51 -31.85
C MET A 13 -14.45 -7.65 -33.14
N LYS A 14 -14.68 -8.88 -33.62
CA LYS A 14 -15.44 -9.13 -34.86
C LYS A 14 -16.84 -8.50 -34.79
N ARG A 15 -17.17 -7.59 -35.72
CA ARG A 15 -18.47 -6.89 -35.75
C ARG A 15 -19.68 -7.80 -36.06
N GLY A 16 -19.44 -9.04 -36.50
CA GLY A 16 -20.47 -10.04 -36.80
C GLY A 16 -20.51 -11.20 -35.79
N PRO A 17 -21.24 -12.29 -36.11
CA PRO A 17 -21.20 -13.51 -35.31
C PRO A 17 -19.80 -14.12 -35.32
N VAL A 18 -19.41 -14.68 -34.17
CA VAL A 18 -18.17 -15.43 -33.99
C VAL A 18 -18.52 -16.91 -33.99
N SER A 19 -17.76 -17.72 -34.73
CA SER A 19 -18.00 -19.16 -34.82
C SER A 19 -17.62 -19.86 -33.51
N LYS A 20 -18.11 -21.08 -33.33
CA LYS A 20 -17.81 -21.88 -32.14
C LYS A 20 -16.31 -22.19 -32.06
N GLU A 21 -15.74 -22.54 -33.21
CA GLU A 21 -14.32 -22.87 -33.39
C GLU A 21 -13.44 -21.66 -33.09
N GLU A 22 -13.83 -20.47 -33.56
CA GLU A 22 -13.13 -19.22 -33.25
C GLU A 22 -13.09 -18.96 -31.74
N TYR A 23 -14.19 -19.16 -31.01
CA TYR A 23 -14.17 -19.01 -29.55
C TYR A 23 -13.35 -20.07 -28.83
N GLN A 24 -13.35 -21.32 -29.31
CA GLN A 24 -12.58 -22.39 -28.71
C GLN A 24 -11.06 -22.18 -28.83
N GLU A 25 -10.61 -21.41 -29.82
CA GLU A 25 -9.20 -21.05 -30.01
C GLU A 25 -8.71 -20.00 -28.97
N VAL A 26 -9.61 -19.16 -28.46
CA VAL A 26 -9.26 -17.98 -27.65
C VAL A 26 -8.43 -18.31 -26.39
N PRO A 27 -8.79 -19.30 -25.55
CA PRO A 27 -8.01 -19.61 -24.32
C PRO A 27 -6.55 -19.93 -24.61
N ASP A 28 -6.28 -20.73 -25.65
CA ASP A 28 -4.93 -21.13 -26.02
C ASP A 28 -4.11 -19.97 -26.57
N LEU A 29 -4.75 -19.04 -27.29
CA LEU A 29 -4.11 -17.81 -27.72
C LEU A 29 -3.70 -16.92 -26.54
N PHE A 30 -4.54 -16.81 -25.51
CA PHE A 30 -4.20 -16.05 -24.30
C PHE A 30 -3.09 -16.72 -23.48
N ARG A 31 -3.08 -18.05 -23.36
CA ARG A 31 -1.97 -18.78 -22.73
C ARG A 31 -0.67 -18.62 -23.52
N ARG A 32 -0.74 -18.68 -24.86
CA ARG A 32 0.39 -18.40 -25.73
C ARG A 32 0.90 -16.97 -25.54
N MET A 33 0.00 -15.99 -25.45
CA MET A 33 0.37 -14.60 -25.18
C MET A 33 1.09 -14.46 -23.84
N ARG A 34 0.55 -15.05 -22.77
CA ARG A 34 1.18 -15.09 -21.43
C ARG A 34 2.59 -15.68 -21.51
N THR A 35 2.77 -16.80 -22.21
CA THR A 35 4.08 -17.45 -22.40
C THR A 35 5.06 -16.55 -23.17
N LEU A 36 4.62 -15.90 -24.25
CA LEU A 36 5.47 -15.00 -25.03
C LEU A 36 5.88 -13.76 -24.25
N LEU A 37 4.98 -13.18 -23.46
CA LEU A 37 5.30 -12.06 -22.56
C LEU A 37 6.32 -12.48 -21.51
N ARG A 38 6.14 -13.65 -20.89
CA ARG A 38 7.11 -14.21 -19.94
C ARG A 38 8.48 -14.40 -20.57
N ILE A 39 8.57 -14.98 -21.76
CA ILE A 39 9.83 -15.15 -22.50
C ILE A 39 10.49 -13.78 -22.77
N TYR A 40 9.71 -12.80 -23.23
CA TYR A 40 10.22 -11.45 -23.50
C TYR A 40 10.82 -10.81 -22.24
N TYR A 41 10.08 -10.80 -21.14
CA TYR A 41 10.54 -10.17 -19.91
C TYR A 41 11.68 -10.94 -19.25
N ASN A 42 11.69 -12.28 -19.29
CA ASN A 42 12.85 -13.05 -18.83
C ASN A 42 14.14 -12.66 -19.56
N VAL A 43 14.10 -12.53 -20.88
CA VAL A 43 15.26 -12.07 -21.66
C VAL A 43 15.63 -10.62 -21.32
N ARG A 44 14.64 -9.74 -21.13
CA ARG A 44 14.87 -8.35 -20.68
C ARG A 44 15.54 -8.29 -19.30
N MET A 45 15.22 -9.25 -18.43
CA MET A 45 15.80 -9.44 -17.10
C MET A 45 17.15 -10.18 -17.14
N GLY A 46 17.72 -10.42 -18.32
CA GLY A 46 19.07 -10.97 -18.50
C GLY A 46 19.13 -12.48 -18.76
N GLU A 47 18.01 -13.18 -18.92
CA GLU A 47 18.03 -14.60 -19.30
C GLU A 47 18.48 -14.81 -20.76
N LYS A 48 18.99 -16.01 -21.03
CA LYS A 48 19.38 -16.41 -22.40
C LYS A 48 18.14 -16.47 -23.30
N LYS A 49 18.28 -16.01 -24.54
CA LYS A 49 17.22 -16.02 -25.55
C LYS A 49 16.85 -17.47 -25.94
N PRO A 50 15.65 -17.98 -25.59
CA PRO A 50 15.19 -19.27 -26.09
C PRO A 50 14.81 -19.17 -27.58
N ALA A 51 14.60 -20.31 -28.24
CA ALA A 51 14.25 -20.37 -29.66
C ALA A 51 12.94 -19.63 -29.98
N GLU A 52 12.00 -19.65 -29.03
CA GLU A 52 10.70 -19.01 -29.09
C GLU A 52 10.78 -17.48 -29.00
N TYR A 53 11.91 -16.90 -28.59
CA TYR A 53 12.11 -15.44 -28.55
C TYR A 53 11.94 -14.79 -29.93
N LYS A 54 12.14 -15.54 -31.02
CA LYS A 54 11.85 -15.06 -32.39
C LYS A 54 10.38 -14.66 -32.60
N TYR A 55 9.48 -15.17 -31.78
CA TYR A 55 8.06 -14.80 -31.77
C TYR A 55 7.76 -13.65 -30.80
N CYS A 56 8.75 -13.04 -30.14
CA CYS A 56 8.60 -11.83 -29.33
C CYS A 56 8.89 -10.60 -30.20
N ASP A 57 8.05 -10.41 -31.21
CA ASP A 57 8.22 -9.52 -32.36
C ASP A 57 7.55 -8.14 -32.21
N ALA A 58 7.02 -7.83 -31.02
CA ALA A 58 6.39 -6.55 -30.74
C ALA A 58 7.45 -5.43 -30.72
N GLN A 59 7.21 -4.35 -31.48
CA GLN A 59 8.09 -3.16 -31.47
C GLN A 59 8.04 -2.44 -30.11
N ASN A 60 6.84 -2.32 -29.56
CA ASN A 60 6.58 -1.80 -28.23
C ASN A 60 5.67 -2.77 -27.49
N VAL A 61 6.14 -3.32 -26.37
CA VAL A 61 5.36 -4.30 -25.59
C VAL A 61 4.16 -3.67 -24.89
N ASN A 62 4.20 -2.36 -24.63
CA ASN A 62 3.05 -1.65 -24.04
C ASN A 62 1.83 -1.63 -24.99
N ASP A 63 2.05 -1.67 -26.31
CA ASP A 63 0.96 -1.73 -27.29
C ASP A 63 0.18 -3.05 -27.18
N ILE A 64 0.82 -4.11 -26.67
CA ILE A 64 0.18 -5.39 -26.39
C ILE A 64 -0.84 -5.22 -25.27
N GLY A 65 -0.44 -4.65 -24.13
CA GLY A 65 -1.34 -4.39 -23.00
C GLY A 65 -2.50 -3.48 -23.38
N LEU A 66 -2.24 -2.41 -24.14
CA LEU A 66 -3.29 -1.48 -24.59
C LEU A 66 -4.31 -2.14 -25.53
N LYS A 67 -3.88 -2.96 -26.49
CA LYS A 67 -4.80 -3.71 -27.37
C LYS A 67 -5.59 -4.77 -26.60
N LEU A 68 -4.96 -5.41 -25.61
CA LEU A 68 -5.64 -6.34 -24.72
C LEU A 68 -6.68 -5.62 -23.85
N HIS A 69 -6.36 -4.43 -23.35
CA HIS A 69 -7.30 -3.55 -22.66
C HIS A 69 -8.50 -3.21 -23.54
N GLU A 70 -8.27 -2.80 -24.79
CA GLU A 70 -9.35 -2.47 -25.73
C GLU A 70 -10.29 -3.67 -25.96
N ALA A 71 -9.73 -4.88 -26.14
CA ALA A 71 -10.52 -6.10 -26.27
C ALA A 71 -11.32 -6.43 -25.00
N GLY A 72 -10.73 -6.20 -23.82
CA GLY A 72 -11.39 -6.32 -22.52
C GLY A 72 -12.57 -5.36 -22.39
N LEU A 73 -12.33 -4.07 -22.61
CA LEU A 73 -13.33 -2.99 -22.65
C LEU A 73 -14.49 -3.31 -23.61
N PHE A 74 -14.19 -3.80 -24.81
CA PHE A 74 -15.23 -4.21 -25.76
C PHE A 74 -16.13 -5.31 -25.19
N LEU A 75 -15.57 -6.31 -24.51
CA LEU A 75 -16.35 -7.34 -23.83
C LEU A 75 -17.15 -6.79 -22.66
N GLN A 76 -16.63 -5.78 -21.94
CA GLN A 76 -17.41 -5.08 -20.91
C GLN A 76 -18.67 -4.42 -21.49
N LEU A 77 -18.52 -3.79 -22.66
CA LEU A 77 -19.62 -3.13 -23.38
C LEU A 77 -20.55 -4.12 -24.09
N THR A 78 -20.15 -5.38 -24.24
CA THR A 78 -20.93 -6.43 -24.90
C THR A 78 -21.15 -7.70 -24.03
N PRO A 79 -21.89 -7.62 -22.91
CA PRO A 79 -22.07 -8.74 -21.97
C PRO A 79 -22.61 -10.05 -22.58
N ALA A 80 -23.40 -9.96 -23.65
CA ALA A 80 -23.90 -11.14 -24.36
C ALA A 80 -22.77 -11.91 -25.05
N ARG A 81 -21.78 -11.19 -25.59
CA ARG A 81 -20.61 -11.77 -26.24
C ARG A 81 -19.69 -12.45 -25.23
N LEU A 82 -19.43 -11.81 -24.09
CA LEU A 82 -18.66 -12.43 -23.01
C LEU A 82 -19.30 -13.75 -22.55
N ARG A 83 -20.62 -13.78 -22.34
CA ARG A 83 -21.32 -15.02 -22.00
C ARG A 83 -21.16 -16.09 -23.07
N ALA A 84 -21.36 -15.73 -24.34
CA ALA A 84 -21.19 -16.66 -25.45
C ALA A 84 -19.77 -17.25 -25.50
N LEU A 85 -18.73 -16.43 -25.25
CA LEU A 85 -17.35 -16.89 -25.14
C LEU A 85 -17.20 -17.90 -23.98
N LEU A 86 -17.63 -17.55 -22.76
CA LEU A 86 -17.46 -18.41 -21.58
C LEU A 86 -18.29 -19.71 -21.66
N ASP A 87 -19.44 -19.68 -22.33
CA ASP A 87 -20.29 -20.86 -22.49
C ASP A 87 -19.78 -21.78 -23.61
N THR A 88 -19.18 -21.20 -24.66
CA THR A 88 -18.62 -21.95 -25.80
C THR A 88 -17.24 -22.51 -25.51
N ALA A 89 -16.42 -21.75 -24.80
CA ALA A 89 -15.06 -22.09 -24.39
C ALA A 89 -14.95 -21.98 -22.86
N PRO A 90 -15.43 -23.00 -22.10
CA PRO A 90 -15.36 -23.00 -20.64
C PRO A 90 -13.94 -22.88 -20.09
N ASP A 91 -12.95 -23.30 -20.88
CA ASP A 91 -11.55 -23.18 -20.54
C ASP A 91 -11.07 -21.72 -20.42
N MET A 92 -11.77 -20.78 -21.07
CA MET A 92 -11.56 -19.35 -20.85
C MET A 92 -11.93 -18.93 -19.43
N GLU A 93 -12.99 -19.51 -18.88
CA GLU A 93 -13.38 -19.27 -17.48
C GLU A 93 -12.29 -19.74 -16.53
N THR A 94 -11.73 -20.94 -16.77
CA THR A 94 -10.59 -21.47 -16.02
C THR A 94 -9.39 -20.54 -16.09
N PHE A 95 -9.02 -20.09 -17.29
CA PHE A 95 -7.89 -19.17 -17.50
C PHE A 95 -8.04 -17.85 -16.72
N ILE A 96 -9.23 -17.23 -16.74
CA ILE A 96 -9.47 -15.93 -16.11
C ILE A 96 -9.67 -16.06 -14.60
N LEU A 97 -10.46 -17.04 -14.16
CA LEU A 97 -10.97 -17.12 -12.79
C LEU A 97 -10.27 -18.14 -11.91
N ASP A 98 -9.59 -19.14 -12.47
CA ASP A 98 -9.02 -20.23 -11.67
C ASP A 98 -7.48 -20.34 -11.79
N GLU A 99 -6.90 -20.02 -12.96
CA GLU A 99 -5.44 -20.06 -13.11
C GLU A 99 -4.74 -18.92 -12.35
N PRO A 100 -3.57 -19.15 -11.74
CA PRO A 100 -2.80 -18.10 -11.08
C PRO A 100 -2.27 -17.08 -12.11
N LEU A 101 -2.16 -15.83 -11.67
CA LEU A 101 -1.52 -14.80 -12.49
C LEU A 101 -0.01 -14.98 -12.50
N ASP A 102 0.59 -14.65 -13.63
CA ASP A 102 2.03 -14.67 -13.78
C ASP A 102 2.65 -13.38 -13.24
N VAL A 103 2.96 -13.38 -11.94
CA VAL A 103 3.66 -12.27 -11.27
C VAL A 103 5.16 -12.25 -11.61
N GLY A 104 5.71 -13.39 -12.04
CA GLY A 104 7.13 -13.54 -12.35
C GLY A 104 7.98 -13.84 -11.13
N LYS A 105 9.05 -14.62 -11.35
CA LYS A 105 9.95 -15.08 -10.28
C LYS A 105 10.69 -13.92 -9.60
N TYR A 106 11.01 -12.86 -10.35
CA TYR A 106 11.76 -11.72 -9.81
C TYR A 106 10.91 -10.92 -8.83
N ARG A 107 9.64 -10.69 -9.16
CA ARG A 107 8.69 -10.03 -8.25
C ARG A 107 8.30 -10.91 -7.07
N ALA A 108 8.10 -12.21 -7.29
CA ALA A 108 7.83 -13.15 -6.20
C ALA A 108 8.99 -13.16 -5.19
N TYR A 109 10.23 -13.25 -5.69
CA TYR A 109 11.43 -13.20 -4.87
C TYR A 109 11.57 -11.86 -4.12
N ALA A 110 11.38 -10.73 -4.81
CA ALA A 110 11.42 -9.42 -4.17
C ALA A 110 10.34 -9.27 -3.08
N ALA A 111 9.13 -9.79 -3.30
CA ALA A 111 8.06 -9.74 -2.31
C ALA A 111 8.35 -10.61 -1.08
N GLU A 112 8.94 -11.79 -1.25
CA GLU A 112 9.40 -12.63 -0.13
C GLU A 112 10.46 -11.93 0.72
N ARG A 113 11.38 -11.20 0.07
CA ARG A 113 12.44 -10.45 0.77
C ARG A 113 11.97 -9.15 1.39
N ASP A 114 11.02 -8.45 0.77
CA ASP A 114 10.35 -7.31 1.39
C ASP A 114 9.65 -7.75 2.69
N ALA A 115 9.10 -8.97 2.76
CA ALA A 115 8.54 -9.50 4.01
C ALA A 115 9.61 -9.66 5.12
N LEU A 116 10.84 -10.06 4.78
CA LEU A 116 11.97 -10.09 5.72
C LEU A 116 12.35 -8.68 6.17
N PHE A 117 12.39 -7.72 5.23
CA PHE A 117 12.62 -6.31 5.51
C PHE A 117 11.54 -5.70 6.43
N ASN A 118 10.34 -6.27 6.47
CA ASN A 118 9.24 -5.85 7.34
C ASN A 118 9.23 -6.52 8.74
N SER A 119 10.23 -7.33 9.07
CA SER A 119 10.35 -8.00 10.38
C SER A 119 11.32 -7.27 11.34
N ASP A 120 11.33 -7.62 12.64
CA ASP A 120 12.34 -7.14 13.62
C ASP A 120 13.71 -7.85 13.45
N ALA A 121 13.95 -8.44 12.28
CA ALA A 121 15.22 -9.08 11.96
C ALA A 121 16.34 -8.03 11.88
N ASP A 122 17.47 -8.35 12.50
CA ASP A 122 18.68 -7.53 12.51
C ASP A 122 19.45 -7.72 11.19
N ILE A 123 18.85 -7.24 10.09
CA ILE A 123 19.43 -7.23 8.74
C ILE A 123 20.37 -6.03 8.56
N ASP A 124 21.43 -6.20 7.77
CA ASP A 124 22.39 -5.13 7.53
C ASP A 124 21.97 -4.12 6.46
N ILE A 125 22.60 -2.93 6.46
CA ILE A 125 22.29 -1.84 5.52
C ILE A 125 22.54 -2.29 4.08
N GLU A 126 23.63 -3.01 3.81
CA GLU A 126 23.93 -3.48 2.46
C GLU A 126 22.85 -4.47 1.98
N GLU A 127 22.34 -5.31 2.87
CA GLU A 127 21.25 -6.25 2.62
C GLU A 127 19.93 -5.51 2.44
N ARG A 128 19.67 -4.46 3.22
CA ARG A 128 18.52 -3.57 3.01
C ARG A 128 18.58 -2.91 1.64
N GLU A 129 19.74 -2.36 1.28
CA GLU A 129 20.01 -1.76 -0.03
C GLU A 129 19.84 -2.80 -1.14
N ARG A 130 20.38 -4.00 -0.99
CA ARG A 130 20.18 -5.11 -1.93
C ARG A 130 18.70 -5.49 -2.08
N ILE A 131 17.93 -5.56 -1.00
CA ILE A 131 16.49 -5.85 -1.06
C ILE A 131 15.76 -4.75 -1.83
N LEU A 132 16.10 -3.48 -1.60
CA LEU A 132 15.52 -2.35 -2.32
C LEU A 132 15.90 -2.35 -3.80
N GLU A 133 17.18 -2.60 -4.12
CA GLU A 133 17.67 -2.73 -5.49
C GLU A 133 16.98 -3.89 -6.22
N GLU A 134 16.84 -5.05 -5.57
CA GLU A 134 16.12 -6.20 -6.12
C GLU A 134 14.65 -5.88 -6.35
N TYR A 135 14.02 -5.14 -5.44
CA TYR A 135 12.65 -4.68 -5.59
C TYR A 135 12.50 -3.73 -6.80
N ASP A 136 13.38 -2.74 -6.93
CA ASP A 136 13.39 -1.80 -8.05
C ASP A 136 13.64 -2.52 -9.39
N ILE A 137 14.60 -3.44 -9.43
CA ILE A 137 14.88 -4.28 -10.60
C ILE A 137 13.66 -5.12 -10.95
N SER A 138 13.00 -5.73 -9.96
CA SER A 138 11.78 -6.54 -10.17
C SER A 138 10.64 -5.73 -10.78
N GLY A 139 10.63 -4.40 -10.60
CA GLY A 139 9.71 -3.48 -11.27
C GLY A 139 9.76 -3.55 -12.80
N SER A 140 10.89 -3.98 -13.37
CA SER A 140 11.07 -4.16 -14.82
C SER A 140 10.41 -5.45 -15.36
N ASP A 141 10.07 -6.41 -14.50
CA ASP A 141 9.28 -7.59 -14.89
C ASP A 141 7.80 -7.18 -14.98
N GLN A 142 7.29 -6.97 -16.20
CA GLN A 142 5.92 -6.49 -16.42
C GLN A 142 5.10 -7.48 -17.25
N ALA A 143 5.45 -8.77 -17.29
CA ALA A 143 4.69 -9.74 -18.09
C ALA A 143 3.23 -9.86 -17.60
N GLY A 144 3.03 -9.99 -16.29
CA GLY A 144 1.70 -10.04 -15.68
C GLY A 144 0.93 -8.73 -15.82
N TYR A 145 1.64 -7.60 -15.74
CA TYR A 145 1.08 -6.27 -15.94
C TYR A 145 0.36 -6.12 -17.28
N GLN A 146 0.99 -6.54 -18.38
CA GLN A 146 0.38 -6.45 -19.72
C GLN A 146 -0.90 -7.28 -19.86
N MET A 147 -0.95 -8.45 -19.21
CA MET A 147 -2.12 -9.33 -19.20
C MET A 147 -3.23 -8.83 -18.29
N MET A 148 -2.90 -8.04 -17.26
CA MET A 148 -3.84 -7.59 -16.26
C MET A 148 -4.94 -6.72 -16.86
N PHE A 149 -4.62 -5.86 -17.83
CA PHE A 149 -5.63 -5.04 -18.51
C PHE A 149 -6.86 -5.85 -18.93
N PHE A 150 -6.65 -6.90 -19.73
CA PHE A 150 -7.75 -7.76 -20.19
C PHE A 150 -8.40 -8.55 -19.05
N ILE A 151 -7.60 -9.18 -18.19
CA ILE A 151 -8.12 -10.07 -17.14
C ILE A 151 -8.97 -9.28 -16.13
N ALA A 152 -8.47 -8.13 -15.67
CA ALA A 152 -9.21 -7.25 -14.78
C ALA A 152 -10.48 -6.72 -15.45
N ASP A 153 -10.42 -6.33 -16.73
CA ASP A 153 -11.59 -5.85 -17.46
C ASP A 153 -12.71 -6.89 -17.50
N VAL A 154 -12.37 -8.15 -17.79
CA VAL A 154 -13.35 -9.23 -17.81
C VAL A 154 -13.88 -9.51 -16.39
N CYS A 155 -13.02 -9.54 -15.38
CA CYS A 155 -13.45 -9.69 -13.99
C CYS A 155 -14.42 -8.59 -13.54
N VAL A 156 -14.13 -7.33 -13.88
CA VAL A 156 -14.99 -6.18 -13.59
C VAL A 156 -16.33 -6.32 -14.35
N THR A 157 -16.31 -6.80 -15.58
CA THR A 157 -17.53 -7.13 -16.32
C THR A 157 -18.36 -8.15 -15.57
N LEU A 158 -17.78 -9.29 -15.18
CA LEU A 158 -18.48 -10.36 -14.48
C LEU A 158 -19.11 -9.89 -13.16
N VAL A 159 -18.48 -8.95 -12.47
CA VAL A 159 -19.01 -8.33 -11.25
C VAL A 159 -20.17 -7.37 -11.52
N THR A 160 -20.14 -6.66 -12.65
CA THR A 160 -21.05 -5.54 -12.94
C THR A 160 -22.25 -5.94 -13.80
N ILE A 161 -22.15 -6.99 -14.62
CA ILE A 161 -23.26 -7.44 -15.46
C ILE A 161 -24.45 -7.97 -14.64
N PRO A 162 -25.69 -7.79 -15.11
CA PRO A 162 -26.86 -8.36 -14.45
C PRO A 162 -26.79 -9.89 -14.41
N VAL A 163 -26.91 -10.48 -13.22
CA VAL A 163 -26.91 -11.93 -13.03
C VAL A 163 -28.16 -12.54 -13.66
N LYS A 164 -28.00 -13.45 -14.62
CA LYS A 164 -29.13 -14.17 -15.26
C LYS A 164 -29.38 -15.54 -14.64
N ASP A 165 -28.32 -16.22 -14.22
CA ASP A 165 -28.40 -17.59 -13.73
C ASP A 165 -27.41 -17.85 -12.58
N LYS A 166 -27.38 -19.10 -12.09
CA LYS A 166 -26.47 -19.52 -11.02
C LYS A 166 -25.00 -19.45 -11.45
N LYS A 167 -24.67 -19.65 -12.72
CA LYS A 167 -23.29 -19.59 -13.23
C LYS A 167 -22.77 -18.15 -13.20
N ASP A 168 -23.56 -17.20 -13.67
CA ASP A 168 -23.24 -15.76 -13.59
C ASP A 168 -22.97 -15.34 -12.14
N LYS A 169 -23.77 -15.82 -11.18
CA LYS A 169 -23.56 -15.54 -9.75
C LYS A 169 -22.20 -16.06 -9.26
N VAL A 170 -21.87 -17.33 -9.58
CA VAL A 170 -20.60 -17.95 -9.19
C VAL A 170 -19.40 -17.23 -9.83
N ARG A 171 -19.50 -16.90 -11.13
CA ARG A 171 -18.47 -16.14 -11.86
C ARG A 171 -18.25 -14.77 -11.22
N ALA A 172 -19.32 -14.04 -10.90
CA ALA A 172 -19.24 -12.74 -10.23
C ALA A 172 -18.59 -12.82 -8.84
N GLU A 173 -18.89 -13.85 -8.05
CA GLU A 173 -18.29 -14.08 -6.73
C GLU A 173 -16.80 -14.42 -6.83
N LYS A 174 -16.41 -15.29 -7.77
CA LYS A 174 -14.99 -15.60 -8.05
C LYS A 174 -14.22 -14.36 -8.49
N ALA A 175 -14.75 -13.62 -9.48
CA ALA A 175 -14.13 -12.41 -10.01
C ALA A 175 -13.95 -11.34 -8.92
N MET A 176 -14.97 -11.13 -8.07
CA MET A 176 -14.88 -10.21 -6.94
C MET A 176 -13.74 -10.58 -5.97
N ARG A 177 -13.62 -11.87 -5.60
CA ARG A 177 -12.53 -12.32 -4.72
C ARG A 177 -11.16 -12.05 -5.31
N ARG A 178 -10.98 -12.32 -6.61
CA ARG A 178 -9.71 -12.09 -7.30
C ARG A 178 -9.35 -10.60 -7.37
N LEU A 179 -10.31 -9.75 -7.74
CA LEU A 179 -10.09 -8.30 -7.76
C LEU A 179 -9.67 -7.77 -6.39
N ILE A 180 -10.27 -8.26 -5.30
CA ILE A 180 -9.90 -7.88 -3.93
C ILE A 180 -8.50 -8.37 -3.59
N GLU A 181 -8.20 -9.64 -3.87
CA GLU A 181 -6.86 -10.19 -3.63
C GLU A 181 -5.78 -9.38 -4.36
N TRP A 182 -5.95 -9.14 -5.66
CA TRP A 182 -4.98 -8.43 -6.48
C TRP A 182 -4.80 -6.97 -6.08
N SER A 183 -5.86 -6.33 -5.63
CA SER A 183 -5.84 -4.89 -5.28
C SER A 183 -5.46 -4.61 -3.83
N THR A 184 -5.50 -5.60 -2.93
CA THR A 184 -5.22 -5.40 -1.50
C THR A 184 -3.93 -6.07 -1.02
N VAL A 185 -3.48 -7.14 -1.69
CA VAL A 185 -2.20 -7.78 -1.41
C VAL A 185 -1.08 -6.98 -2.10
N LYS A 186 -0.12 -6.51 -1.31
CA LYS A 186 0.96 -5.61 -1.76
C LYS A 186 1.69 -6.13 -2.99
N MET A 187 2.13 -7.40 -3.00
CA MET A 187 2.82 -7.99 -4.15
C MET A 187 2.05 -7.85 -5.48
N TYR A 188 0.75 -8.17 -5.47
CA TYR A 188 -0.07 -8.05 -6.68
C TYR A 188 -0.31 -6.58 -7.04
N ARG A 189 -0.54 -5.73 -6.04
CA ARG A 189 -0.72 -4.30 -6.24
C ARG A 189 0.51 -3.67 -6.90
N ASP A 190 1.70 -3.97 -6.40
CA ASP A 190 2.99 -3.52 -6.95
C ASP A 190 3.25 -4.08 -8.35
N ALA A 191 2.74 -5.29 -8.64
CA ALA A 191 2.88 -5.94 -9.95
C ALA A 191 1.96 -5.38 -11.03
N PHE A 192 0.77 -4.90 -10.65
CA PHE A 192 -0.29 -4.58 -11.58
C PHE A 192 -0.67 -3.10 -11.62
N GLY A 193 -0.46 -2.37 -10.52
CA GLY A 193 -0.52 -0.91 -10.42
C GLY A 193 -1.71 -0.25 -11.13
N ASP A 194 -1.38 0.66 -12.04
CA ASP A 194 -2.33 1.46 -12.83
C ASP A 194 -3.20 0.59 -13.75
N ALA A 195 -2.68 -0.46 -14.38
CA ALA A 195 -3.47 -1.35 -15.23
C ALA A 195 -4.68 -1.97 -14.49
N LEU A 196 -4.48 -2.36 -13.22
CA LEU A 196 -5.56 -2.87 -12.38
C LEU A 196 -6.53 -1.74 -11.97
N THR A 197 -6.01 -0.56 -11.64
CA THR A 197 -6.80 0.61 -11.24
C THR A 197 -7.71 1.10 -12.36
N ASP A 198 -7.16 1.23 -13.57
CA ASP A 198 -7.86 1.65 -14.78
C ASP A 198 -9.03 0.72 -15.08
N ALA A 199 -8.76 -0.59 -15.09
CA ALA A 199 -9.80 -1.62 -15.29
C ALA A 199 -10.89 -1.57 -14.21
N MET A 200 -10.56 -1.25 -12.95
CA MET A 200 -11.50 -1.15 -11.83
C MET A 200 -12.32 0.14 -11.82
N SER A 201 -12.00 1.14 -12.65
CA SER A 201 -12.74 2.41 -12.73
C SER A 201 -14.28 2.28 -12.76
N PRO A 202 -14.89 1.31 -13.48
CA PRO A 202 -16.34 1.11 -13.47
C PRO A 202 -16.93 0.72 -12.10
N LEU A 203 -16.14 0.08 -11.22
CA LEU A 203 -16.55 -0.25 -9.86
C LEU A 203 -16.68 1.01 -9.00
N TYR A 204 -15.74 1.95 -9.15
CA TYR A 204 -15.69 3.18 -8.36
C TYR A 204 -16.75 4.19 -8.79
N LYS A 205 -17.10 4.24 -10.09
CA LYS A 205 -18.06 5.21 -10.63
C LYS A 205 -19.52 5.00 -10.21
N ARG A 206 -19.90 3.83 -9.68
CA ARG A 206 -21.30 3.50 -9.37
C ARG A 206 -21.45 2.98 -7.96
N ASN A 207 -22.16 3.73 -7.11
CA ASN A 207 -22.38 3.41 -5.68
C ASN A 207 -22.79 1.96 -5.42
N LYS A 208 -23.68 1.38 -6.24
CA LYS A 208 -24.09 -0.02 -6.09
C LYS A 208 -22.91 -1.01 -6.15
N TYR A 209 -22.00 -0.82 -7.10
CA TYR A 209 -20.85 -1.72 -7.26
C TYR A 209 -19.74 -1.37 -6.27
N LEU A 210 -19.52 -0.08 -6.03
CA LEU A 210 -18.58 0.43 -5.04
C LEU A 210 -18.88 -0.12 -3.64
N VAL A 211 -20.13 0.00 -3.16
CA VAL A 211 -20.55 -0.56 -1.87
C VAL A 211 -20.32 -2.06 -1.80
N LYS A 212 -20.68 -2.80 -2.85
CA LYS A 212 -20.49 -4.26 -2.91
C LYS A 212 -19.01 -4.63 -2.86
N PHE A 213 -18.15 -3.90 -3.57
CA PHE A 213 -16.70 -4.09 -3.57
C PHE A 213 -16.09 -3.79 -2.20
N CYS A 214 -16.45 -2.65 -1.59
CA CYS A 214 -16.00 -2.30 -0.26
C CYS A 214 -16.42 -3.33 0.79
N GLN A 215 -17.69 -3.75 0.80
CA GLN A 215 -18.20 -4.75 1.75
C GLN A 215 -17.58 -6.14 1.58
N ALA A 216 -17.01 -6.44 0.41
CA ALA A 216 -16.28 -7.67 0.18
C ALA A 216 -14.81 -7.59 0.66
N GLY A 217 -14.34 -6.42 1.08
CA GLY A 217 -12.99 -6.17 1.61
C GLY A 217 -12.14 -5.21 0.75
N GLY A 218 -12.66 -4.71 -0.37
CA GLY A 218 -11.94 -3.86 -1.32
C GLY A 218 -11.78 -2.39 -0.92
N ILE A 219 -12.24 -1.97 0.26
CA ILE A 219 -12.14 -0.55 0.66
C ILE A 219 -10.68 -0.08 0.80
N GLY A 220 -9.79 -0.99 1.24
CA GLY A 220 -8.36 -0.72 1.31
C GLY A 220 -7.75 -0.45 -0.06
N ALA A 221 -8.21 -1.15 -1.11
CA ALA A 221 -7.76 -0.92 -2.48
C ALA A 221 -8.15 0.48 -2.99
N LEU A 222 -9.40 0.90 -2.77
CA LEU A 222 -9.83 2.26 -3.16
C LEU A 222 -8.98 3.34 -2.48
N ILE A 223 -8.64 3.16 -1.21
CA ILE A 223 -7.76 4.08 -0.48
C ILE A 223 -6.34 4.02 -1.05
N GLY A 224 -5.82 2.83 -1.35
CA GLY A 224 -4.51 2.67 -2.02
C GLY A 224 -4.44 3.38 -3.37
N ASP A 225 -5.47 3.24 -4.20
CA ASP A 225 -5.54 3.91 -5.50
C ASP A 225 -5.59 5.44 -5.32
N TRP A 226 -6.29 5.93 -4.30
CA TRP A 226 -6.26 7.35 -3.91
C TRP A 226 -4.89 7.79 -3.37
N VAL A 227 -4.15 6.89 -2.73
CA VAL A 227 -2.78 7.15 -2.27
C VAL A 227 -1.81 7.28 -3.43
N GLU A 228 -1.91 6.41 -4.43
CA GLU A 228 -1.04 6.38 -5.61
C GLU A 228 -1.38 7.46 -6.64
N SER A 229 -2.62 7.93 -6.68
CA SER A 229 -3.03 9.01 -7.57
C SER A 229 -2.21 10.29 -7.35
N THR A 230 -1.55 10.76 -8.39
CA THR A 230 -0.79 12.02 -8.41
C THR A 230 -1.67 13.26 -8.51
N PHE A 231 -2.97 13.10 -8.81
CA PHE A 231 -3.90 14.20 -9.01
C PHE A 231 -4.89 14.31 -7.84
N ALA A 232 -4.98 15.53 -7.30
CA ALA A 232 -5.88 15.90 -6.20
C ALA A 232 -7.37 15.65 -6.53
N ASP A 233 -7.74 15.75 -7.82
CA ASP A 233 -9.10 15.54 -8.36
C ASP A 233 -9.17 14.20 -9.13
N SER A 234 -8.87 13.10 -8.44
CA SER A 234 -8.89 11.78 -9.07
C SER A 234 -10.21 11.05 -8.83
N LEU A 235 -10.57 10.17 -9.76
CA LEU A 235 -11.74 9.29 -9.67
C LEU A 235 -11.88 8.63 -8.28
N CYS A 236 -10.76 8.25 -7.66
CA CYS A 236 -10.72 7.61 -6.36
C CYS A 236 -11.03 8.59 -5.21
N ALA A 237 -10.59 9.85 -5.32
CA ALA A 237 -10.96 10.91 -4.37
C ALA A 237 -12.48 11.16 -4.41
N ASP A 238 -13.04 11.35 -5.62
CA ASP A 238 -14.50 11.52 -5.81
C ASP A 238 -15.29 10.32 -5.27
N ALA A 239 -14.80 9.10 -5.53
CA ALA A 239 -15.43 7.87 -5.04
C ALA A 239 -15.38 7.76 -3.50
N LEU A 240 -14.30 8.22 -2.86
CA LEU A 240 -14.16 8.25 -1.41
C LEU A 240 -15.04 9.34 -0.76
N GLU A 241 -15.14 10.52 -1.38
CA GLU A 241 -16.01 11.60 -0.93
C GLU A 241 -17.49 11.25 -1.05
N GLY A 242 -17.87 10.61 -2.16
CA GLY A 242 -19.22 10.11 -2.41
C GLY A 242 -19.53 8.75 -1.77
N LEU A 243 -18.59 8.16 -1.02
CA LEU A 243 -18.70 6.79 -0.52
C LEU A 243 -19.87 6.64 0.47
N PRO A 244 -20.89 5.81 0.16
CA PRO A 244 -22.01 5.61 1.07
C PRO A 244 -21.58 4.99 2.41
N ASN A 245 -22.27 5.36 3.49
CA ASN A 245 -21.97 4.84 4.83
C ASN A 245 -22.05 3.31 4.89
N GLU A 246 -22.94 2.66 4.13
CA GLU A 246 -23.02 1.20 4.11
C GLU A 246 -21.79 0.51 3.51
N ALA A 247 -20.94 1.20 2.74
CA ALA A 247 -19.70 0.64 2.21
C ALA A 247 -18.73 0.22 3.33
N TRP A 248 -18.77 0.92 4.47
CA TRP A 248 -17.97 0.64 5.65
C TRP A 248 -18.49 -0.53 6.48
N ASN A 249 -19.60 -1.16 6.10
CA ASN A 249 -20.11 -2.34 6.80
C ASN A 249 -19.30 -3.59 6.39
N ARG A 250 -19.32 -4.62 7.24
CA ARG A 250 -18.73 -5.95 6.97
C ARG A 250 -17.22 -5.99 6.71
N GLN A 251 -16.48 -4.99 7.20
CA GLN A 251 -15.02 -5.01 7.11
C GLN A 251 -14.44 -6.05 8.06
N THR A 252 -13.55 -6.88 7.54
CA THR A 252 -12.78 -7.84 8.34
C THR A 252 -11.56 -7.16 8.97
N PRO A 253 -10.94 -7.76 10.01
CA PRO A 253 -9.68 -7.27 10.55
C PRO A 253 -8.62 -7.08 9.45
N GLN A 254 -8.49 -8.04 8.53
CA GLN A 254 -7.54 -7.99 7.42
C GLN A 254 -7.81 -6.82 6.47
N SER A 255 -9.07 -6.52 6.17
CA SER A 255 -9.41 -5.37 5.32
C SER A 255 -9.07 -4.03 6.00
N LEU A 256 -9.38 -3.88 7.29
CA LEU A 256 -9.02 -2.67 8.07
C LEU A 256 -7.50 -2.51 8.25
N ASP A 257 -6.80 -3.63 8.28
CA ASP A 257 -5.35 -3.70 8.35
C ASP A 257 -4.69 -3.20 7.05
N VAL A 258 -5.34 -3.40 5.89
CA VAL A 258 -4.97 -2.78 4.61
C VAL A 258 -5.32 -1.29 4.62
N VAL A 259 -6.51 -0.91 5.06
CA VAL A 259 -6.92 0.51 5.16
C VAL A 259 -5.91 1.33 5.95
N THR A 260 -5.51 0.84 7.13
CA THR A 260 -4.56 1.54 8.00
C THR A 260 -3.15 1.59 7.38
N ARG A 261 -2.74 0.57 6.62
CA ARG A 261 -1.49 0.59 5.84
C ARG A 261 -1.50 1.69 4.79
N GLU A 262 -2.54 1.76 3.96
CA GLU A 262 -2.64 2.74 2.89
C GLU A 262 -2.74 4.18 3.43
N LEU A 263 -3.47 4.39 4.52
CA LEU A 263 -3.49 5.70 5.18
C LEU A 263 -2.11 6.12 5.70
N SER A 264 -1.32 5.20 6.27
CA SER A 264 0.07 5.53 6.63
C SER A 264 0.90 5.94 5.41
N ALA A 265 0.74 5.24 4.28
CA ALA A 265 1.41 5.58 3.02
C ALA A 265 0.98 6.95 2.46
N LYS A 266 -0.29 7.36 2.65
CA LYS A 266 -0.74 8.71 2.28
C LYS A 266 -0.03 9.81 3.08
N ILE A 267 0.13 9.59 4.39
CA ILE A 267 0.84 10.56 5.26
C ILE A 267 2.32 10.65 4.88
N GLU A 268 2.93 9.52 4.51
CA GLU A 268 4.31 9.50 4.03
C GLU A 268 4.47 10.32 2.74
N ARG A 269 3.55 10.14 1.79
CA ARG A 269 3.61 10.79 0.48
C ARG A 269 3.30 12.29 0.53
N GLU A 270 2.27 12.69 1.29
CA GLU A 270 1.72 14.06 1.27
C GLU A 270 1.97 14.85 2.57
N GLY A 271 2.58 14.22 3.57
CA GLY A 271 2.81 14.81 4.88
C GLY A 271 1.58 14.75 5.80
N SER A 272 1.74 15.27 7.02
CA SER A 272 0.72 15.15 8.06
C SER A 272 -0.52 16.02 7.85
N ASP A 273 -0.48 17.01 6.97
CA ASP A 273 -1.56 17.98 6.80
C ASP A 273 -2.80 17.36 6.14
N ILE A 274 -2.63 16.32 5.32
CA ILE A 274 -3.74 15.55 4.72
C ILE A 274 -4.68 14.97 5.78
N THR A 275 -4.16 14.68 6.98
CA THR A 275 -4.95 14.14 8.09
C THR A 275 -6.00 15.11 8.63
N GLN A 276 -5.90 16.42 8.31
CA GLN A 276 -6.85 17.43 8.75
C GLN A 276 -8.09 17.54 7.84
N THR A 277 -8.10 16.85 6.71
CA THR A 277 -9.21 16.91 5.76
C THR A 277 -10.48 16.30 6.33
N ARG A 278 -11.64 16.79 5.86
CA ARG A 278 -12.94 16.24 6.27
C ARG A 278 -13.10 14.80 5.79
N LEU A 279 -12.54 14.47 4.63
CA LEU A 279 -12.50 13.11 4.11
C LEU A 279 -11.79 12.17 5.08
N TRP A 280 -10.60 12.54 5.55
CA TRP A 280 -9.86 11.76 6.54
C TRP A 280 -10.64 11.57 7.84
N ALA A 281 -11.22 12.67 8.36
CA ALA A 281 -12.03 12.63 9.57
C ALA A 281 -13.25 11.71 9.42
N ASN A 282 -13.89 11.71 8.25
CA ASN A 282 -14.97 10.79 7.95
C ASN A 282 -14.49 9.34 8.01
N MET A 283 -13.41 8.98 7.31
CA MET A 283 -12.86 7.60 7.34
C MET A 283 -12.57 7.14 8.78
N MET A 284 -11.93 7.97 9.59
CA MET A 284 -11.66 7.64 11.00
C MET A 284 -12.93 7.44 11.82
N HIS A 285 -13.93 8.31 11.63
CA HIS A 285 -15.24 8.18 12.27
C HIS A 285 -15.95 6.88 11.86
N GLN A 286 -15.94 6.53 10.57
CA GLN A 286 -16.60 5.31 10.07
C GLN A 286 -15.94 4.04 10.62
N ILE A 287 -14.61 4.01 10.70
CA ILE A 287 -13.86 2.89 11.32
C ILE A 287 -14.22 2.78 12.80
N TYR A 288 -14.10 3.88 13.55
CA TYR A 288 -14.31 3.86 15.00
C TYR A 288 -15.75 3.52 15.39
N SER A 289 -16.74 4.14 14.74
CA SER A 289 -18.16 3.95 15.07
C SER A 289 -18.65 2.50 14.88
N ARG A 290 -18.00 1.73 14.01
CA ARG A 290 -18.37 0.33 13.70
C ARG A 290 -17.48 -0.70 14.38
N TYR A 291 -16.18 -0.43 14.46
CA TYR A 291 -15.18 -1.41 14.85
C TYR A 291 -14.45 -1.05 16.14
N GLY A 292 -14.77 0.11 16.74
CA GLY A 292 -14.18 0.56 18.00
C GLY A 292 -12.69 0.89 17.89
N LEU A 293 -11.96 0.62 18.98
CA LEU A 293 -10.54 0.93 19.10
C LEU A 293 -9.61 -0.12 18.47
N ALA A 294 -10.08 -1.36 18.32
CA ALA A 294 -9.24 -2.49 17.94
C ALA A 294 -8.45 -2.28 16.63
N PRO A 295 -9.01 -1.68 15.56
CA PRO A 295 -8.24 -1.41 14.35
C PRO A 295 -7.09 -0.42 14.58
N PHE A 296 -7.31 0.61 15.40
CA PHE A 296 -6.29 1.61 15.72
C PHE A 296 -5.22 1.04 16.64
N GLU A 297 -5.59 0.17 17.58
CA GLU A 297 -4.64 -0.53 18.45
C GLU A 297 -3.70 -1.42 17.65
N ARG A 298 -4.24 -2.26 16.74
CA ARG A 298 -3.42 -3.10 15.84
C ARG A 298 -2.50 -2.26 14.95
N ALA A 299 -3.01 -1.16 14.40
CA ALA A 299 -2.19 -0.26 13.58
C ALA A 299 -1.11 0.46 14.42
N ALA A 300 -1.41 0.80 15.67
CA ALA A 300 -0.47 1.44 16.59
C ALA A 300 0.63 0.51 17.10
N SER A 301 0.38 -0.80 17.17
CA SER A 301 1.37 -1.80 17.58
C SER A 301 2.33 -2.20 16.46
N ARG A 302 2.09 -1.77 15.21
CA ARG A 302 2.99 -2.04 14.09
C ARG A 302 4.22 -1.15 14.18
N ILE A 303 5.36 -1.71 13.81
CA ILE A 303 6.60 -0.97 13.66
C ILE A 303 6.41 0.08 12.56
N SER A 304 6.74 1.34 12.85
CA SER A 304 6.61 2.44 11.90
C SER A 304 7.94 2.73 11.23
N LYS A 305 8.04 2.45 9.93
CA LYS A 305 9.25 2.67 9.13
C LYS A 305 9.50 4.15 8.83
N ASN A 306 8.42 4.87 8.51
CA ASN A 306 8.52 6.25 8.02
C ASN A 306 8.41 7.30 9.12
N HIS A 307 8.68 6.87 10.35
CA HIS A 307 8.65 7.73 11.52
C HIS A 307 7.27 8.35 11.83
N ILE A 308 6.20 7.70 11.36
CA ILE A 308 4.83 8.16 11.48
C ILE A 308 4.19 7.59 12.74
N ILE A 309 3.87 8.47 13.69
CA ILE A 309 3.21 8.10 14.96
C ILE A 309 1.69 8.21 14.92
N PHE A 310 1.09 8.36 13.73
CA PHE A 310 -0.32 8.72 13.56
C PHE A 310 -1.27 7.76 14.29
N PHE A 311 -1.20 6.46 13.99
CA PHE A 311 -2.10 5.49 14.62
C PHE A 311 -1.82 5.31 16.12
N TYR A 312 -0.56 5.43 16.54
CA TYR A 312 -0.21 5.50 17.96
C TYR A 312 -0.88 6.68 18.68
N PHE A 313 -0.83 7.88 18.07
CA PHE A 313 -1.50 9.07 18.58
C PHE A 313 -3.02 8.87 18.66
N ILE A 314 -3.63 8.39 17.58
CA ILE A 314 -5.08 8.16 17.51
C ILE A 314 -5.51 7.16 18.58
N HIS A 315 -4.85 6.01 18.69
CA HIS A 315 -5.17 4.99 19.68
C HIS A 315 -5.08 5.54 21.12
N ARG A 316 -3.97 6.22 21.47
CA ARG A 316 -3.77 6.83 22.81
C ARG A 316 -4.81 7.90 23.15
N ARG A 317 -5.24 8.70 22.17
CA ARG A 317 -6.22 9.77 22.42
C ARG A 317 -7.66 9.29 22.39
N ALA A 318 -8.00 8.38 21.49
CA ALA A 318 -9.34 7.81 21.41
C ALA A 318 -9.63 6.93 22.63
N SER A 319 -8.66 6.13 23.11
CA SER A 319 -8.81 5.34 24.35
C SER A 319 -9.11 6.18 25.58
N LYS A 320 -8.52 7.38 25.72
CA LYS A 320 -8.82 8.32 26.82
C LYS A 320 -10.12 9.10 26.64
N ARG A 321 -10.70 9.12 25.43
CA ARG A 321 -11.83 9.99 25.03
C ARG A 321 -13.02 9.23 24.46
N GLN A 322 -13.18 7.95 24.81
CA GLN A 322 -14.13 7.04 24.17
C GLN A 322 -15.56 7.61 24.01
N GLN A 323 -16.04 8.38 25.00
CA GLN A 323 -17.38 8.99 25.02
C GLN A 323 -17.52 10.29 24.21
N LYS A 324 -16.44 10.82 23.60
CA LYS A 324 -16.43 12.15 22.96
C LYS A 324 -16.23 12.14 21.44
N LEU A 325 -16.08 10.97 20.81
CA LEU A 325 -15.81 10.83 19.38
C LEU A 325 -17.03 10.29 18.64
N VAL A 326 -18.15 11.03 18.71
CA VAL A 326 -19.45 10.62 18.17
C VAL A 326 -19.75 11.18 16.78
N SER A 327 -19.08 12.25 16.36
CA SER A 327 -19.29 12.89 15.07
C SER A 327 -18.00 13.08 14.27
N VAL A 328 -18.12 13.30 12.96
CA VAL A 328 -16.99 13.67 12.08
C VAL A 328 -16.29 14.94 12.58
N ASP A 329 -17.02 15.91 13.14
CA ASP A 329 -16.43 17.15 13.64
C ASP A 329 -15.59 16.93 14.92
N ASP A 330 -15.92 15.93 15.73
CA ASP A 330 -15.08 15.53 16.87
C ASP A 330 -13.75 14.94 16.39
N TRP A 331 -13.78 14.19 15.28
CA TRP A 331 -12.59 13.68 14.62
C TRP A 331 -11.76 14.80 14.00
N VAL A 332 -12.36 15.78 13.32
CA VAL A 332 -11.64 16.97 12.82
C VAL A 332 -10.89 17.68 13.96
N LYS A 333 -11.56 17.90 15.10
CA LYS A 333 -10.93 18.51 16.29
C LYS A 333 -9.77 17.65 16.82
N LEU A 334 -9.89 16.33 16.82
CA LEU A 334 -8.82 15.42 17.24
C LEU A 334 -7.65 15.43 16.24
N LEU A 335 -7.91 15.45 14.94
CA LEU A 335 -6.88 15.40 13.90
C LEU A 335 -6.07 16.70 13.82
N ARG A 336 -6.70 17.86 14.06
CA ARG A 336 -5.97 19.13 14.23
C ARG A 336 -4.95 19.09 15.37
N LYS A 337 -5.23 18.31 16.43
CA LYS A 337 -4.28 18.12 17.54
C LYS A 337 -3.04 17.36 17.09
N TYR A 338 -3.19 16.36 16.22
CA TYR A 338 -2.06 15.59 15.69
C TYR A 338 -1.03 16.50 15.01
N VAL A 339 -1.45 17.38 14.11
CA VAL A 339 -0.51 18.29 13.41
C VAL A 339 0.19 19.26 14.37
N ASN A 340 -0.46 19.58 15.51
CA ASN A 340 0.11 20.43 16.55
C ASN A 340 0.98 19.69 17.58
N VAL A 341 1.23 18.39 17.41
CA VAL A 341 2.18 17.64 18.25
C VAL A 341 3.60 18.17 17.99
N PRO A 342 4.32 18.61 19.03
CA PRO A 342 5.70 19.10 18.92
C PRO A 342 6.67 18.02 18.44
N ASP A 343 7.72 18.46 17.73
CA ASP A 343 8.69 17.54 17.11
C ASP A 343 9.45 16.70 18.15
N ALA A 344 9.74 17.24 19.34
CA ALA A 344 10.31 16.47 20.46
C ALA A 344 9.41 15.29 20.87
N THR A 345 8.10 15.55 20.93
CA THR A 345 7.10 14.54 21.31
C THR A 345 6.93 13.51 20.20
N ARG A 346 6.92 13.97 18.94
CA ARG A 346 6.92 13.09 17.76
C ARG A 346 8.11 12.15 17.78
N ARG A 347 9.33 12.68 17.91
CA ARG A 347 10.56 11.88 17.93
C ARG A 347 10.59 10.87 19.07
N ARG A 348 10.20 11.27 20.28
CA ARG A 348 10.14 10.37 21.44
C ARG A 348 9.17 9.20 21.22
N HIS A 349 7.93 9.48 20.80
CA HIS A 349 6.95 8.42 20.57
C HIS A 349 7.28 7.58 19.33
N ASN A 350 7.92 8.20 18.35
CA ASN A 350 8.40 7.45 17.21
C ASN A 350 9.50 6.45 17.61
N TRP A 351 10.45 6.87 18.45
CA TRP A 351 11.46 5.97 19.00
C TRP A 351 10.85 4.73 19.68
N THR A 352 9.72 4.90 20.37
CA THR A 352 9.05 3.78 21.05
C THR A 352 8.44 2.76 20.09
N ILE A 353 8.13 3.15 18.86
CA ILE A 353 7.51 2.27 17.85
C ILE A 353 8.47 1.83 16.73
N LEU A 354 9.75 2.21 16.80
CA LEU A 354 10.80 1.71 15.92
C LEU A 354 11.15 0.25 16.25
N SER A 355 11.63 -0.49 15.25
CA SER A 355 12.28 -1.78 15.48
C SER A 355 13.58 -1.58 16.26
N THR A 356 14.11 -2.66 16.86
CA THR A 356 15.40 -2.56 17.55
C THR A 356 16.55 -2.21 16.59
N PRO A 357 16.66 -2.85 15.40
CA PRO A 357 17.64 -2.45 14.38
C PRO A 357 17.53 -0.98 13.99
N ASP A 358 16.32 -0.47 13.74
CA ASP A 358 16.14 0.92 13.29
C ASP A 358 16.57 1.92 14.38
N ARG A 359 16.38 1.61 15.67
CA ARG A 359 16.86 2.49 16.75
C ARG A 359 18.38 2.63 16.74
N TRP A 360 19.11 1.54 16.45
CA TRP A 360 20.56 1.57 16.35
C TRP A 360 21.02 2.41 15.15
N GLU A 361 20.36 2.27 14.01
CA GLU A 361 20.65 3.07 12.80
C GLU A 361 20.34 4.56 13.01
N CYS A 362 19.21 4.85 13.65
CA CYS A 362 18.73 6.21 13.89
C CYS A 362 19.55 6.96 14.96
N LEU A 363 20.49 6.28 15.63
CA LEU A 363 21.19 6.82 16.79
C LEU A 363 22.00 8.08 16.47
N ASP A 364 22.63 8.17 15.29
CA ASP A 364 23.54 9.28 14.96
C ASP A 364 23.02 10.34 13.97
N GLY A 365 21.92 10.07 13.25
CA GLY A 365 21.50 10.94 12.12
C GLY A 365 20.19 11.71 12.29
N LEU A 366 19.24 11.21 13.09
CA LEU A 366 17.84 11.66 13.01
C LEU A 366 17.35 12.46 14.22
N GLY A 367 18.28 12.89 15.07
CA GLY A 367 18.01 13.76 16.21
C GLY A 367 17.11 13.13 17.27
N TYR A 368 17.12 11.80 17.42
CA TYR A 368 16.47 11.11 18.52
C TYR A 368 17.27 11.22 19.83
N GLY A 369 16.58 11.07 20.96
CA GLY A 369 17.22 11.08 22.28
C GLY A 369 17.71 12.47 22.70
N CYS A 370 19.00 12.63 22.92
CA CYS A 370 19.57 13.88 23.42
C CYS A 370 20.03 14.81 22.29
N SER A 371 19.58 16.08 22.30
CA SER A 371 20.01 17.10 21.33
C SER A 371 21.39 17.72 21.62
N PHE A 372 22.00 17.40 22.77
CA PHE A 372 23.35 17.86 23.10
C PHE A 372 24.37 17.03 22.31
N GLU A 373 25.16 17.72 21.49
CA GLU A 373 26.13 17.12 20.55
C GLU A 373 27.15 16.22 21.25
N ASN A 374 27.60 16.61 22.45
CA ASN A 374 28.59 15.86 23.25
C ASN A 374 27.94 15.02 24.36
N CYS A 375 26.74 14.49 24.13
CA CYS A 375 26.04 13.66 25.11
C CYS A 375 26.83 12.37 25.43
N PRO A 376 27.26 12.15 26.69
CA PRO A 376 28.05 10.96 27.04
C PRO A 376 27.34 9.64 26.75
N GLU A 377 26.05 9.55 27.09
CA GLU A 377 25.25 8.34 26.83
C GLU A 377 25.13 8.05 25.33
N LYS A 378 24.94 9.09 24.50
CA LYS A 378 24.93 8.92 23.04
C LYS A 378 26.28 8.37 22.57
N THR A 379 27.38 8.95 23.05
CA THR A 379 28.74 8.49 22.70
C THR A 379 28.98 7.04 23.10
N GLU A 380 28.52 6.60 24.27
CA GLU A 380 28.62 5.19 24.67
C GLU A 380 27.78 4.26 23.81
N LEU A 381 26.51 4.62 23.55
CA LEU A 381 25.64 3.82 22.70
C LEU A 381 26.20 3.71 21.26
N VAL A 382 26.82 4.76 20.73
CA VAL A 382 27.50 4.70 19.42
C VAL A 382 28.68 3.73 19.47
N LYS A 383 29.50 3.75 20.54
CA LYS A 383 30.59 2.77 20.72
C LYS A 383 30.08 1.34 20.84
N ILE A 384 28.96 1.12 21.51
CA ILE A 384 28.31 -0.19 21.58
C ILE A 384 27.86 -0.59 20.18
N SER A 385 27.15 0.29 19.46
CA SER A 385 26.68 0.06 18.10
C SER A 385 27.81 -0.36 17.15
N GLN A 386 28.98 0.26 17.25
CA GLN A 386 30.17 -0.07 16.44
C GLN A 386 30.76 -1.44 16.76
N LYS A 387 30.53 -1.96 17.97
CA LYS A 387 31.03 -3.26 18.45
C LYS A 387 30.00 -4.38 18.36
N ARG A 388 28.74 -4.05 18.05
CA ARG A 388 27.66 -5.05 17.97
C ARG A 388 27.98 -6.06 16.87
N VAL A 389 27.84 -7.33 17.21
CA VAL A 389 27.80 -8.43 16.24
C VAL A 389 26.34 -8.62 15.84
N ARG A 390 26.02 -8.42 14.56
CA ARG A 390 24.65 -8.55 14.06
C ARG A 390 24.10 -9.95 14.32
N GLY A 391 22.82 -10.04 14.68
CA GLY A 391 22.19 -11.30 15.09
C GLY A 391 22.48 -11.74 16.53
N GLN A 392 23.43 -11.09 17.23
CA GLN A 392 23.59 -11.22 18.68
C GLN A 392 22.92 -10.03 19.37
N ARG A 393 21.81 -10.32 20.05
CA ARG A 393 21.06 -9.31 20.82
C ARG A 393 21.71 -9.16 22.19
N ASP A 394 21.90 -7.92 22.61
CA ASP A 394 22.33 -7.56 23.97
C ASP A 394 21.14 -6.87 24.65
N PRO A 395 20.37 -7.59 25.48
CA PRO A 395 19.17 -7.04 26.10
C PRO A 395 19.45 -5.81 26.97
N GLU A 396 20.63 -5.73 27.60
CA GLU A 396 20.97 -4.59 28.46
C GLU A 396 21.28 -3.35 27.62
N ALA A 397 22.08 -3.50 26.57
CA ALA A 397 22.35 -2.42 25.63
C ALA A 397 21.07 -1.96 24.90
N GLU A 398 20.20 -2.88 24.53
CA GLU A 398 18.91 -2.59 23.87
C GLU A 398 17.93 -1.88 24.78
N ASP A 399 17.87 -2.24 26.08
CA ASP A 399 17.09 -1.53 27.08
C ASP A 399 17.64 -0.11 27.32
N ARG A 400 18.96 0.05 27.41
CA ARG A 400 19.60 1.38 27.47
C ARG A 400 19.25 2.23 26.26
N LEU A 401 19.35 1.67 25.05
CA LEU A 401 18.99 2.35 23.80
C LEU A 401 17.52 2.76 23.79
N PHE A 402 16.62 1.85 24.19
CA PHE A 402 15.20 2.15 24.29
C PHE A 402 14.97 3.33 25.23
N LYS A 403 15.55 3.27 26.44
CA LYS A 403 15.45 4.32 27.46
C LYS A 403 16.01 5.66 26.98
N PHE A 404 17.14 5.67 26.27
CA PHE A 404 17.78 6.88 25.76
C PHE A 404 16.83 7.75 24.93
N GLY A 405 16.10 7.16 23.99
CA GLY A 405 15.11 7.89 23.21
C GLY A 405 13.77 8.06 23.91
N ALA A 406 13.25 7.01 24.55
CA ALA A 406 11.90 6.98 25.12
C ALA A 406 11.75 7.85 26.39
N LEU A 407 12.80 7.92 27.22
CA LEU A 407 12.80 8.68 28.48
C LEU A 407 13.37 10.10 28.32
N SER A 408 13.82 10.46 27.12
CA SER A 408 14.26 11.82 26.83
C SER A 408 13.13 12.82 27.08
N LYS A 409 13.45 13.92 27.78
CA LYS A 409 12.45 14.91 28.21
C LYS A 409 12.59 16.16 27.37
N ALA A 410 11.46 16.69 26.92
CA ALA A 410 11.38 18.02 26.37
C ALA A 410 11.70 19.06 27.45
N TRP A 411 12.21 20.23 27.04
CA TRP A 411 12.54 21.32 27.96
C TRP A 411 11.32 21.73 28.79
N TRP A 412 11.48 21.74 30.12
CA TRP A 412 10.43 21.86 31.14
C TRP A 412 9.78 23.25 31.31
N GLY A 413 9.72 24.08 30.27
CA GLY A 413 9.27 25.46 30.44
C GLY A 413 8.66 26.15 29.23
N ARG A 414 9.23 26.00 28.00
CA ARG A 414 8.72 26.70 26.81
C ARG A 414 8.99 25.95 25.49
N CYS A 415 10.21 25.43 25.31
CA CYS A 415 10.59 24.79 24.06
C CYS A 415 10.23 23.30 24.02
N LYS A 416 9.26 22.93 23.17
CA LYS A 416 8.92 21.53 22.91
C LYS A 416 9.55 21.00 21.61
N HIS A 417 10.63 21.63 21.15
CA HIS A 417 11.31 21.25 19.91
C HIS A 417 12.42 20.22 20.15
N VAL A 418 13.19 20.35 21.24
CA VAL A 418 14.34 19.49 21.57
C VAL A 418 14.08 18.60 22.79
N THR A 419 14.86 17.52 22.89
CA THR A 419 14.85 16.58 24.02
C THR A 419 16.25 16.39 24.58
N TYR A 420 16.34 16.17 25.89
CA TYR A 420 17.60 15.88 26.57
C TYR A 420 17.47 14.60 27.41
N CYS A 421 18.54 13.83 27.51
CA CYS A 421 18.59 12.65 28.39
C CYS A 421 18.64 13.03 29.88
N GLY A 422 19.11 14.24 30.21
CA GLY A 422 19.22 14.73 31.58
C GLY A 422 19.42 16.25 31.67
N LYS A 423 19.34 16.77 32.91
CA LYS A 423 19.51 18.22 33.21
C LYS A 423 20.91 18.73 32.87
N GLU A 424 21.93 17.88 32.98
CA GLU A 424 23.32 18.23 32.69
C GLU A 424 23.52 18.55 31.20
N CYS A 425 23.07 17.66 30.32
CA CYS A 425 23.11 17.90 28.87
C CYS A 425 22.27 19.12 28.46
N GLN A 426 21.13 19.34 29.13
CA GLN A 426 20.31 20.52 28.91
C GLN A 426 21.04 21.82 29.29
N ALA A 427 21.68 21.86 30.46
CA ALA A 427 22.42 23.03 30.92
C ALA A 427 23.63 23.33 30.03
N ALA A 428 24.32 22.29 29.56
CA ALA A 428 25.46 22.41 28.66
C ALA A 428 25.06 22.94 27.27
N ASP A 429 23.92 22.51 26.72
CA ASP A 429 23.46 22.92 25.39
C ASP A 429 22.73 24.28 25.39
N TRP A 430 22.28 24.77 26.55
CA TRP A 430 21.45 25.98 26.65
C TRP A 430 22.01 27.23 25.95
N PRO A 431 23.32 27.56 26.05
CA PRO A 431 23.88 28.73 25.37
C PRO A 431 23.66 28.72 23.84
N LYS A 432 23.70 27.53 23.23
CA LYS A 432 23.42 27.30 21.80
C LYS A 432 21.90 27.30 21.55
N HIS A 433 21.15 26.55 22.36
CA HIS A 433 19.72 26.35 22.15
C HIS A 433 18.86 27.60 22.36
N LYS A 434 19.25 28.52 23.27
CA LYS A 434 18.47 29.73 23.61
C LYS A 434 18.06 30.55 22.37
N ARG A 435 18.91 30.59 21.33
CA ARG A 435 18.64 31.32 20.08
C ARG A 435 17.51 30.70 19.26
N ILE A 436 17.44 29.37 19.22
CA ILE A 436 16.45 28.60 18.46
C ILE A 436 15.14 28.47 19.25
N CYS A 437 15.26 28.37 20.58
CA CYS A 437 14.15 28.26 21.52
C CYS A 437 13.06 29.32 21.28
N ALA A 438 13.43 30.58 21.07
CA ALA A 438 12.46 31.66 20.85
C ALA A 438 11.64 31.48 19.56
N SER A 439 12.28 31.09 18.46
CA SER A 439 11.63 30.84 17.17
C SER A 439 10.66 29.65 17.24
N GLU A 440 11.10 28.55 17.85
CA GLU A 440 10.26 27.35 17.97
C GLU A 440 9.09 27.54 18.93
N CYS A 441 9.26 28.32 20.00
CA CYS A 441 8.15 28.68 20.89
C CYS A 441 7.07 29.50 20.18
N ALA A 442 7.45 30.35 19.20
CA ALA A 442 6.50 31.15 18.43
C ALA A 442 5.57 30.31 17.55
N LYS A 443 5.94 29.07 17.22
CA LYS A 443 5.10 28.14 16.43
C LYS A 443 3.91 27.57 17.19
N ASN A 444 3.79 27.80 18.51
CA ASN A 444 2.66 27.39 19.35
C ASN A 444 2.23 25.90 19.29
N LYS A 445 3.13 25.00 18.85
CA LYS A 445 2.92 23.54 18.94
C LYS A 445 2.95 23.13 20.42
N THR A 446 1.78 22.81 20.98
CA THR A 446 1.64 22.57 22.43
C THR A 446 1.02 21.21 22.78
N GLU A 447 0.57 20.44 21.78
CA GLU A 447 -0.19 19.21 22.03
C GLU A 447 0.71 18.07 22.55
N ASP A 448 0.36 17.46 23.69
CA ASP A 448 1.04 16.25 24.19
C ASP A 448 0.33 14.96 23.70
N ILE A 449 0.77 13.74 24.05
CA ILE A 449 0.09 12.48 23.63
C ILE A 449 -0.54 11.72 24.80
#